data_AF-A0A661P002-F1
#
_entry.id   AF-A0A661P002-F1
#
_cell.length_a   1.000
_cell.length_b   1.000
_cell.length_c   1.000
_cell.angle_alpha   90.00
_cell.angle_beta   90.00
_cell.angle_gamma   90.00
#
_symmetry.space_group_name_H-M   'P 1'
#
loop_
_entity.id
_entity.type
_entity.pdbx_description
1 polymer ?
#
loop_
_entity_poly.entity_id
_entity_poly.type
_entity_poly.pdbx_seq_one_letter_code
_entity_poly.pdbx_strand_id
1 'polypeptide(L)'
;MRSLATSFHIAGRPLGAGEPCYVIAEAGSNHDGNLDQALRLIDAAAAAGADAVKFQTFSADGLYSRNTPMIGYLKEQGLVRSGETVHDLMDRIA
;
A
#
# COMPACT_ATOMS: atom_id res chain seq x y z
N MET A 1 -8.95 30.27 17.47
CA MET A 1 -9.19 28.82 17.31
C MET A 1 -9.83 28.62 15.95
N ARG A 2 -9.16 27.98 14.98
CA ARG A 2 -9.75 27.73 13.64
C ARG A 2 -10.60 26.46 13.73
N SER A 3 -11.88 26.58 13.36
CA SER A 3 -12.75 25.42 13.14
C SER A 3 -12.17 24.60 11.99
N LEU A 4 -11.92 23.31 12.20
CA LEU A 4 -11.55 22.41 11.12
C LEU A 4 -12.76 22.22 10.20
N ALA A 5 -12.54 22.19 8.89
CA ALA A 5 -13.60 21.82 7.96
C ALA A 5 -14.05 20.38 8.30
N THR A 6 -15.34 20.22 8.60
CA THR A 6 -15.94 18.93 8.99
C THR A 6 -16.25 18.04 7.78
N SER A 7 -15.96 18.54 6.57
CA SER A 7 -16.07 17.80 5.32
C SER A 7 -15.06 18.28 4.27
N PHE A 8 -14.72 17.38 3.35
CA PHE A 8 -13.86 17.64 2.19
C PHE A 8 -14.27 16.72 1.04
N HIS A 9 -13.63 16.84 -0.12
CA HIS A 9 -13.94 16.00 -1.28
C HIS A 9 -12.72 15.20 -1.74
N ILE A 10 -12.94 13.94 -2.13
CA ILE A 10 -11.97 13.13 -2.87
C ILE A 10 -12.61 12.79 -4.22
N ALA A 11 -11.94 13.17 -5.33
CA ALA A 11 -12.44 12.93 -6.69
C ALA A 11 -13.91 13.37 -6.91
N GLY A 12 -14.32 14.48 -6.29
CA GLY A 12 -15.68 15.02 -6.38
C GLY A 12 -16.71 14.38 -5.44
N ARG A 13 -16.32 13.38 -4.64
CA ARG A 13 -17.19 12.73 -3.65
C ARG A 13 -17.04 13.39 -2.27
N PRO A 14 -18.11 13.85 -1.61
CA PRO A 14 -18.03 14.44 -0.28
C PRO A 14 -17.72 13.38 0.78
N LEU A 15 -16.83 13.70 1.70
CA LEU A 15 -16.47 12.92 2.87
C LEU A 15 -16.67 13.78 4.12
N GLY A 16 -17.29 13.22 5.16
CA GLY A 16 -17.55 13.93 6.41
C GLY A 16 -18.71 13.31 7.20
N ALA A 17 -19.12 13.99 8.26
CA ALA A 17 -20.28 13.55 9.04
C ALA A 17 -21.56 13.61 8.19
N GLY A 18 -22.33 12.51 8.19
CA GLY A 18 -23.56 12.38 7.40
C GLY A 18 -23.38 11.80 6.00
N GLU A 19 -22.14 11.66 5.52
CA GLU A 19 -21.83 11.01 4.24
C GLU A 19 -21.64 9.49 4.41
N PRO A 20 -21.84 8.68 3.35
CA PRO A 20 -21.49 7.26 3.37
C PRO A 20 -20.01 7.03 3.73
N CYS A 21 -19.72 5.89 4.37
CA CYS A 21 -18.34 5.48 4.62
C CYS A 21 -17.57 5.38 3.30
N TYR A 22 -16.36 5.95 3.26
CA TYR A 22 -15.47 5.89 2.11
C TYR A 22 -14.46 4.76 2.30
N VAL A 23 -14.60 3.68 1.52
CA VAL A 23 -13.82 2.46 1.66
C VAL A 23 -12.62 2.46 0.73
N ILE A 24 -11.42 2.42 1.31
CA ILE A 24 -10.16 2.33 0.58
C ILE A 24 -9.64 0.89 0.67
N ALA A 25 -9.56 0.20 -0.48
CA ALA A 25 -8.87 -1.08 -0.58
C ALA A 25 -7.35 -0.86 -0.55
N GLU A 26 -6.68 -1.31 0.50
CA GLU A 26 -5.21 -1.21 0.60
C GLU A 26 -4.54 -2.34 -0.18
N ALA A 27 -3.98 -2.01 -1.35
CA ALA A 27 -3.11 -2.90 -2.11
C ALA A 27 -1.68 -2.90 -1.54
N GLY A 28 -1.22 -1.78 -1.00
CA GLY A 28 0.11 -1.68 -0.39
C GLY A 28 1.21 -2.02 -1.40
N SER A 29 2.09 -2.96 -1.02
CA SER A 29 3.11 -3.58 -1.88
C SER A 29 2.75 -5.01 -2.31
N ASN A 30 1.49 -5.44 -2.19
CA ASN A 30 1.04 -6.81 -2.52
C ASN A 30 1.09 -7.13 -4.03
N HIS A 31 1.58 -6.20 -4.85
CA HIS A 31 1.87 -6.44 -6.25
C HIS A 31 3.24 -7.08 -6.47
N ASP A 32 4.11 -7.15 -5.44
CA ASP A 32 5.44 -7.77 -5.52
C ASP A 32 6.32 -7.23 -6.68
N GLY A 33 6.23 -5.93 -6.96
CA GLY A 33 6.91 -5.31 -8.11
C GLY A 33 6.37 -5.74 -9.49
N ASN A 34 5.23 -6.43 -9.56
CA ASN A 34 4.62 -6.94 -10.79
C ASN A 34 3.41 -6.09 -11.24
N LEU A 35 3.49 -5.51 -12.44
CA LEU A 35 2.44 -4.66 -13.00
C LEU A 35 1.12 -5.41 -13.22
N ASP A 36 1.15 -6.63 -13.77
CA ASP A 36 -0.07 -7.41 -14.02
C ASP A 36 -0.79 -7.75 -12.71
N GLN A 37 -0.03 -8.02 -11.65
CA GLN A 37 -0.60 -8.25 -10.32
C GLN A 37 -1.21 -6.95 -9.75
N ALA A 38 -0.56 -5.80 -9.94
CA ALA A 38 -1.13 -4.51 -9.55
C ALA A 38 -2.46 -4.24 -10.27
N LEU A 39 -2.54 -4.53 -11.58
CA LEU A 39 -3.79 -4.40 -12.35
C LEU A 39 -4.88 -5.33 -11.82
N ARG A 40 -4.55 -6.59 -11.48
CA ARG A 40 -5.51 -7.51 -10.86
C ARG A 40 -6.02 -7.04 -9.50
N LEU A 41 -5.17 -6.39 -8.69
CA LEU A 41 -5.58 -5.80 -7.42
C LEU A 41 -6.57 -4.65 -7.62
N ILE A 42 -6.39 -3.84 -8.67
CA ILE A 42 -7.33 -2.80 -9.07
C ILE A 42 -8.67 -3.42 -9.47
N ASP A 43 -8.66 -4.44 -10.32
CA ASP A 43 -9.88 -5.14 -10.76
C ASP A 43 -10.63 -5.75 -9.56
N ALA A 44 -9.91 -6.36 -8.62
CA ALA A 44 -10.50 -6.94 -7.41
C ALA A 44 -11.12 -5.87 -6.50
N ALA A 45 -10.45 -4.72 -6.30
CA ALA A 45 -10.98 -3.61 -5.52
C ALA A 45 -12.26 -3.04 -6.14
N ALA A 46 -12.26 -2.86 -7.47
CA ALA A 46 -13.43 -2.39 -8.20
C ALA A 46 -14.59 -3.39 -8.11
N ALA A 47 -14.33 -4.69 -8.29
CA ALA A 47 -15.34 -5.74 -8.18
C ALA A 47 -15.95 -5.86 -6.77
N ALA A 48 -15.17 -5.55 -5.73
CA ALA A 48 -15.64 -5.51 -4.34
C ALA A 48 -16.46 -4.25 -4.01
N GLY A 49 -16.51 -3.25 -4.90
CA GLY A 49 -17.20 -1.99 -4.66
C GLY A 49 -16.45 -1.02 -3.75
N ALA A 50 -15.12 -1.12 -3.68
CA ALA A 50 -14.31 -0.13 -2.97
C ALA A 50 -14.38 1.23 -3.68
N ASP A 51 -14.31 2.32 -2.91
CA ASP A 51 -14.37 3.68 -3.45
C ASP A 51 -13.02 4.16 -3.99
N ALA A 52 -11.93 3.59 -3.46
CA ALA A 52 -10.58 3.78 -3.95
C ALA A 52 -9.73 2.53 -3.70
N VAL A 53 -8.63 2.42 -4.45
CA VAL A 53 -7.53 1.48 -4.18
C VAL A 53 -6.26 2.27 -3.92
N LYS A 54 -5.47 1.87 -2.92
CA LYS A 54 -4.26 2.56 -2.50
C LYS A 54 -3.02 1.68 -2.62
N PHE A 55 -2.01 2.19 -3.31
CA PHE A 55 -0.66 1.62 -3.41
C PHE A 55 0.31 2.43 -2.54
N GLN A 56 1.42 1.81 -2.16
CA GLN A 56 2.50 2.50 -1.45
C GLN A 56 3.58 2.92 -2.44
N THR A 57 3.93 4.21 -2.44
CA THR A 57 5.08 4.70 -3.20
C THR A 57 6.26 4.86 -2.25
N PHE A 58 7.28 4.04 -2.40
CA PHE A 58 8.51 4.09 -1.60
C PHE A 58 9.72 3.62 -2.42
N SER A 59 10.90 3.83 -1.86
CA SER A 59 12.14 3.18 -2.30
C SER A 59 12.83 2.64 -1.05
N ALA A 60 13.66 1.59 -1.18
CA ALA A 60 14.37 1.09 -0.01
C ALA A 60 15.32 2.15 0.56
N ASP A 61 15.97 2.94 -0.29
CA ASP A 61 16.84 4.06 0.11
C ASP A 61 16.10 5.15 0.90
N GLY A 62 14.83 5.39 0.60
CA GLY A 62 14.02 6.43 1.26
C GLY A 62 13.41 5.98 2.59
N LEU A 63 13.22 4.67 2.80
CA LEU A 63 12.42 4.15 3.91
C LEU A 63 13.21 3.24 4.87
N TYR A 64 14.26 2.56 4.40
CA TYR A 64 14.98 1.55 5.18
C TYR A 64 16.47 1.86 5.34
N SER A 65 16.98 1.65 6.56
CA SER A 65 18.43 1.63 6.79
C SER A 65 19.06 0.42 6.11
N ARG A 66 20.27 0.58 5.56
CA ARG A 66 21.08 -0.53 5.03
C ARG A 66 21.43 -1.59 6.08
N ASN A 67 21.33 -1.24 7.37
CA ASN A 67 21.60 -2.13 8.49
C ASN A 67 20.33 -2.77 9.08
N THR A 68 19.18 -2.63 8.41
CA THR A 68 17.92 -3.24 8.87
C THR A 68 18.09 -4.76 8.91
N PRO A 69 17.90 -5.41 10.08
CA PRO A 69 18.00 -6.86 10.19
C PRO A 69 16.85 -7.52 9.42
N MET A 70 17.09 -8.75 8.96
CA MET A 70 16.09 -9.53 8.23
C MET A 70 14.82 -9.75 9.06
N ILE A 71 13.66 -9.67 8.39
CA ILE A 71 12.35 -9.91 9.00
C ILE A 71 12.13 -11.43 9.10
N GLY A 72 12.14 -11.96 10.32
CA GLY A 72 12.14 -13.41 10.59
C GLY A 72 11.00 -14.17 9.90
N TYR A 73 9.76 -13.70 10.06
CA TYR A 73 8.60 -14.37 9.49
C TYR A 73 8.63 -14.44 7.95
N LEU A 74 9.09 -13.39 7.26
CA LEU A 74 9.20 -13.42 5.80
C LEU A 74 10.21 -14.48 5.34
N LYS A 75 11.30 -14.63 6.09
CA LYS A 75 12.30 -15.68 5.83
C LYS A 75 11.73 -17.07 6.10
N GLU A 76 11.03 -17.26 7.20
CA GLU A 76 10.38 -18.53 7.58
C GLU A 76 9.35 -18.98 6.55
N GLN A 77 8.66 -18.03 5.91
CA GLN A 77 7.70 -18.30 4.84
C GLN A 77 8.32 -18.44 3.45
N GLY A 78 9.64 -18.32 3.31
CA GLY A 78 10.31 -18.39 2.02
C GLY A 78 10.02 -17.22 1.08
N LEU A 79 9.57 -16.08 1.62
CA LEU A 79 9.29 -14.85 0.87
C LEU A 79 10.55 -14.00 0.60
N VAL A 80 11.69 -14.43 1.16
CA VAL A 80 13.01 -13.81 1.05
C VAL A 80 13.95 -14.73 0.30
N ARG A 81 14.70 -14.20 -0.65
CA ARG A 81 15.71 -14.96 -1.42
C ARG A 81 16.95 -15.22 -0.57
N SER A 82 17.69 -16.29 -0.88
CA SER A 82 18.94 -16.59 -0.18
C SER A 82 19.93 -15.43 -0.28
N GLY A 83 20.41 -14.92 0.86
CA GLY A 83 21.35 -13.80 0.93
C GLY A 83 20.75 -12.42 0.69
N GLU A 84 19.45 -12.31 0.40
CA GLU A 84 18.75 -11.03 0.21
C GLU A 84 18.74 -10.24 1.53
N THR A 85 19.03 -8.94 1.46
CA THR A 85 18.84 -8.04 2.60
C THR A 85 17.41 -7.48 2.63
N VAL A 86 17.00 -6.81 3.70
CA VAL A 86 15.71 -6.10 3.70
C VAL A 86 15.70 -4.99 2.65
N HIS A 87 16.84 -4.34 2.42
CA HIS A 87 16.95 -3.30 1.41
C HIS A 87 16.68 -3.88 0.01
N ASP A 88 17.33 -4.99 -0.34
CA ASP A 88 17.11 -5.69 -1.62
C ASP A 88 15.66 -6.17 -1.79
N LEU A 89 15.05 -6.71 -0.73
CA LEU A 89 13.65 -7.13 -0.72
C LEU A 89 12.72 -5.94 -1.03
N MET A 90 12.94 -4.81 -0.36
CA MET A 90 12.08 -3.64 -0.48
C MET A 90 12.19 -3.01 -1.86
N ASP A 91 13.39 -2.92 -2.44
CA ASP A 91 13.56 -2.43 -3.81
C ASP A 91 12.95 -3.37 -4.85
N ARG A 92 12.90 -4.68 -4.58
CA ARG A 92 12.28 -5.66 -5.47
C ARG A 92 10.76 -5.56 -5.51
N ILE A 93 10.11 -5.27 -4.37
CA ILE A 93 8.65 -5.27 -4.26
C ILE A 93 8.02 -3.88 -4.39
N ALA A 94 8.86 -2.84 -4.43
CA ALA A 94 8.44 -1.45 -4.64
C ALA A 94 7.70 -1.24 -5.96
#